data_AF-A0A1Z5S4E3-F1
#
_entry.id   AF-A0A1Z5S4E3-F1
#
_cell.length_a   1.000
_cell.length_b   1.000
_cell.length_c   1.000
_cell.angle_alpha   90.00
_cell.angle_beta   90.00
_cell.angle_gamma   90.00
#
_symmetry.space_group_name_H-M   'P 1'
#
loop_
_entity.id
_entity.type
_entity.pdbx_description
1 polymer ?
#
loop_
_entity_poly.entity_id
_entity_poly.type
_entity_poly.pdbx_seq_one_letter_code
_entity_poly.pdbx_strand_id
1 'polypeptide(L)'
;MAAMDMKKCLLVLTLGLAMAATSSAVIYKVGDTSGWTILGNINYTDWTSKKNFRVGDTIEFTYPPGIHNVLEVKKADYDSCTNSTPIATHTSGDDKIVIKSPGHRFFICGVPGHCAAGQKLNIRVLKTTRSSDAPSPSPAPAAARSGSSAASPSPSTEPSGASASPPASSTDSPPDATATTAPAPNANGAGVSASNCRAVVGAMALAAVASMAMLH
;
A
#
# COMPACT_ATOMS: atom_id res chain seq x y z
N MET A 1 -16.65 48.52 -10.80
CA MET A 1 -16.86 47.09 -10.51
C MET A 1 -18.16 46.66 -11.16
N ALA A 2 -18.13 45.75 -12.13
CA ALA A 2 -19.35 45.21 -12.73
C ALA A 2 -20.19 44.48 -11.66
N ALA A 3 -21.47 44.82 -11.56
CA ALA A 3 -22.42 44.08 -10.75
C ALA A 3 -22.54 42.67 -11.34
N MET A 4 -21.90 41.70 -10.71
CA MET A 4 -22.06 40.30 -11.06
C MET A 4 -23.50 39.91 -10.70
N ASP A 5 -24.30 39.70 -11.73
CA ASP A 5 -25.68 39.23 -11.68
C ASP A 5 -25.82 38.11 -10.63
N MET A 6 -26.75 38.25 -9.68
CA MET A 6 -26.88 37.35 -8.52
C MET A 6 -27.03 35.87 -8.93
N LYS A 7 -27.59 35.63 -10.13
CA LYS A 7 -27.73 34.32 -10.77
C LYS A 7 -26.39 33.77 -11.28
N LYS A 8 -25.48 34.64 -11.76
CA LYS A 8 -24.12 34.29 -12.17
C LYS A 8 -23.23 34.05 -10.96
N CYS A 9 -23.39 34.80 -9.86
CA CYS A 9 -22.75 34.47 -8.59
C CYS A 9 -23.20 33.12 -8.05
N LEU A 10 -24.51 32.83 -8.09
CA LEU A 10 -25.05 31.53 -7.67
C LEU A 10 -24.51 30.39 -8.54
N LEU A 11 -24.45 30.56 -9.87
CA LEU A 11 -23.91 29.56 -10.80
C LEU A 11 -22.40 29.33 -10.63
N VAL A 12 -21.62 30.39 -10.35
CA VAL A 12 -20.18 30.29 -10.08
C VAL A 12 -19.91 29.64 -8.72
N LEU A 13 -20.74 29.93 -7.71
CA LEU A 13 -20.62 29.33 -6.38
C LEU A 13 -20.99 27.83 -6.40
N THR A 14 -22.02 27.43 -7.16
CA THR A 14 -22.40 26.01 -7.31
C THR A 14 -21.40 25.23 -8.16
N LEU A 15 -20.81 25.83 -9.19
CA LEU A 15 -19.75 25.20 -9.99
C LEU A 15 -18.41 25.11 -9.22
N GLY A 16 -18.13 26.07 -8.34
CA GLY A 16 -16.94 26.06 -7.47
C GLY A 16 -16.97 25.02 -6.35
N LEU A 17 -18.16 24.69 -5.82
CA LEU A 17 -18.31 23.67 -4.78
C LEU A 17 -18.25 22.23 -5.32
N ALA A 18 -18.40 22.03 -6.64
CA ALA A 18 -18.46 20.71 -7.27
C ALA A 18 -17.09 20.03 -7.47
N MET A 19 -15.95 20.71 -7.21
CA MET A 19 -14.61 20.14 -7.39
C MET A 19 -13.85 19.82 -6.10
N ALA A 20 -14.48 19.92 -4.93
CA ALA A 20 -13.90 19.39 -3.69
C ALA A 20 -14.14 17.88 -3.62
N ALA A 21 -13.38 17.09 -4.38
CA ALA A 21 -13.33 15.65 -4.20
C ALA A 21 -12.72 15.36 -2.81
N THR A 22 -13.57 15.06 -1.82
CA THR A 22 -13.13 14.61 -0.50
C THR A 22 -12.60 13.19 -0.63
N SER A 23 -11.28 13.03 -0.78
CA SER A 23 -10.66 11.71 -0.65
C SER A 23 -10.69 11.31 0.83
N SER A 24 -11.60 10.43 1.23
CA SER A 24 -11.54 9.81 2.55
C SER A 24 -10.47 8.73 2.58
N ALA A 25 -9.71 8.67 3.67
CA ALA A 25 -8.78 7.56 3.93
C ALA A 25 -9.57 6.31 4.32
N VAL A 26 -9.22 5.17 3.73
CA VAL A 26 -9.85 3.87 4.03
C VAL A 26 -9.05 3.12 5.10
N ILE A 27 -9.75 2.42 5.99
CA ILE A 27 -9.13 1.47 6.93
C ILE A 27 -9.31 0.05 6.38
N TYR A 28 -8.20 -0.66 6.17
CA TYR A 28 -8.18 -2.06 5.75
C TYR A 28 -7.85 -2.96 6.94
N LYS A 29 -8.85 -3.69 7.43
CA LYS A 29 -8.67 -4.74 8.44
C LYS A 29 -8.04 -5.98 7.83
N VAL A 30 -6.80 -6.25 8.16
CA VAL A 30 -6.04 -7.38 7.61
C VAL A 30 -6.73 -8.70 7.95
N GLY A 31 -7.03 -9.51 6.93
CA GLY A 31 -7.77 -10.78 7.11
C GLY A 31 -9.28 -10.59 7.35
N ASP A 32 -9.82 -9.38 7.17
CA ASP A 32 -11.21 -9.02 7.39
C ASP A 32 -11.71 -9.45 8.78
N THR A 33 -12.68 -10.37 8.88
CA THR A 33 -13.19 -10.87 10.17
C THR A 33 -12.23 -11.84 10.88
N SER A 34 -11.29 -12.44 10.15
CA SER A 34 -10.33 -13.41 10.70
C SER A 34 -9.16 -12.75 11.41
N GLY A 35 -8.86 -11.49 11.07
CA GLY A 35 -7.75 -10.73 11.65
C GLY A 35 -6.37 -11.23 11.23
N TRP A 36 -5.38 -10.88 12.03
CA TRP A 36 -3.98 -11.27 11.86
C TRP A 36 -3.69 -12.55 12.65
N THR A 37 -3.68 -13.70 11.98
CA THR A 37 -3.61 -15.02 12.61
C THR A 37 -2.92 -16.07 11.71
N ILE A 38 -2.54 -17.20 12.31
CA ILE A 38 -2.15 -18.43 11.60
C ILE A 38 -3.30 -19.46 11.50
N LEU A 39 -4.41 -19.20 12.19
CA LEU A 39 -5.56 -20.12 12.22
C LEU A 39 -6.46 -19.91 11.00
N GLY A 40 -7.16 -20.96 10.57
CA GLY A 40 -8.17 -20.86 9.51
C GLY A 40 -7.62 -20.68 8.09
N ASN A 41 -6.31 -20.92 7.87
CA ASN A 41 -5.67 -20.94 6.55
C ASN A 41 -5.92 -19.66 5.72
N ILE A 42 -5.82 -18.50 6.38
CA ILE A 42 -6.04 -17.21 5.72
C ILE A 42 -4.99 -16.98 4.64
N ASN A 43 -5.44 -16.77 3.40
CA ASN A 43 -4.57 -16.42 2.30
C ASN A 43 -4.43 -14.89 2.20
N TYR A 44 -3.45 -14.33 2.90
CA TYR A 44 -3.18 -12.89 2.88
C TYR A 44 -2.78 -12.35 1.50
N THR A 45 -2.25 -13.19 0.62
CA THR A 45 -1.92 -12.80 -0.77
C THR A 45 -3.20 -12.56 -1.58
N ASP A 46 -4.14 -13.50 -1.51
CA ASP A 46 -5.46 -13.37 -2.11
C ASP A 46 -6.24 -12.18 -1.49
N TRP A 47 -6.22 -12.04 -0.17
CA TRP A 47 -6.82 -10.90 0.52
C TRP A 47 -6.30 -9.57 -0.02
N THR A 48 -4.98 -9.42 -0.14
CA THR A 48 -4.35 -8.20 -0.66
C THR A 48 -4.73 -7.93 -2.11
N SER A 49 -4.80 -8.97 -2.95
CA SER A 49 -5.08 -8.84 -4.39
C SER A 49 -6.45 -8.19 -4.68
N LYS A 50 -7.37 -8.25 -3.70
CA LYS A 50 -8.73 -7.71 -3.77
C LYS A 50 -8.85 -6.28 -3.26
N LYS A 51 -7.74 -5.65 -2.80
CA LYS A 51 -7.75 -4.31 -2.21
C LYS A 51 -6.98 -3.32 -3.10
N ASN A 52 -7.39 -2.05 -3.05
CA ASN A 52 -6.72 -0.97 -3.77
C ASN A 52 -6.19 0.09 -2.79
N PHE A 53 -4.97 -0.14 -2.29
CA PHE A 53 -4.33 0.73 -1.31
C PHE A 53 -3.87 2.07 -1.92
N ARG A 54 -4.07 3.14 -1.17
CA ARG A 54 -3.64 4.50 -1.52
C ARG A 54 -2.82 5.11 -0.38
N VAL A 55 -2.00 6.11 -0.71
CA VAL A 55 -1.37 6.95 0.31
C VAL A 55 -2.46 7.64 1.12
N GLY A 56 -2.33 7.63 2.44
CA GLY A 56 -3.33 8.11 3.39
C GLY A 56 -4.19 7.01 3.99
N ASP A 57 -4.35 5.86 3.33
CA ASP A 57 -5.09 4.72 3.90
C ASP A 57 -4.39 4.14 5.12
N THR A 58 -5.14 3.42 5.95
CA THR A 58 -4.64 2.75 7.15
C THR A 58 -4.76 1.25 7.01
N ILE A 59 -3.72 0.53 7.42
CA ILE A 59 -3.71 -0.92 7.56
C ILE A 59 -3.87 -1.24 9.04
N GLU A 60 -4.94 -1.96 9.38
CA GLU A 60 -5.28 -2.30 10.75
C GLU A 60 -5.05 -3.81 10.97
N PHE A 61 -4.17 -4.12 11.91
CA PHE A 61 -3.86 -5.48 12.34
C PHE A 61 -4.50 -5.74 13.70
N THR A 62 -5.54 -6.57 13.71
CA THR A 62 -6.21 -6.99 14.95
C THR A 62 -5.83 -8.43 15.29
N TYR A 63 -5.36 -8.65 16.52
CA TYR A 63 -4.93 -9.96 17.01
C TYR A 63 -4.84 -9.98 18.54
N PRO A 64 -4.89 -11.16 19.20
CA PRO A 64 -4.64 -11.25 20.64
C PRO A 64 -3.19 -10.82 20.98
N PRO A 65 -2.99 -9.75 21.77
CA PRO A 65 -1.64 -9.29 22.12
C PRO A 65 -0.88 -10.39 22.86
N GLY A 66 0.42 -10.47 22.61
CA GLY A 66 1.30 -11.52 23.16
C GLY A 66 1.27 -12.85 22.39
N ILE A 67 0.28 -13.09 21.52
CA ILE A 67 0.24 -14.27 20.63
C ILE A 67 0.84 -13.96 19.25
N HIS A 68 0.58 -12.75 18.75
CA HIS A 68 1.15 -12.26 17.50
C HIS A 68 1.81 -10.90 17.72
N ASN A 69 2.53 -10.47 16.69
CA ASN A 69 3.06 -9.13 16.53
C ASN A 69 3.08 -8.79 15.03
N VAL A 70 3.38 -7.53 14.73
CA VAL A 70 3.51 -7.05 13.35
C VAL A 70 4.88 -6.40 13.21
N LEU A 71 5.71 -6.99 12.35
CA LEU A 71 7.00 -6.45 11.98
C LEU A 71 6.92 -5.92 10.55
N GLU A 72 7.22 -4.64 10.35
CA GLU A 72 7.51 -4.13 9.00
C GLU A 72 8.97 -4.48 8.66
N VAL A 73 9.20 -5.08 7.50
CA VAL A 73 10.50 -5.63 7.12
C VAL A 73 10.88 -5.30 5.68
N LYS A 74 12.14 -5.54 5.31
CA LYS A 74 12.58 -5.47 3.92
C LYS A 74 12.05 -6.68 3.13
N LYS A 75 12.03 -6.59 1.80
CA LYS A 75 11.59 -7.69 0.93
C LYS A 75 12.35 -9.00 1.19
N ALA A 76 13.67 -8.94 1.37
CA ALA A 76 14.48 -10.13 1.62
C ALA A 76 14.04 -10.85 2.90
N ASP A 77 13.88 -10.10 3.99
CA ASP A 77 13.42 -10.60 5.29
C ASP A 77 11.98 -11.14 5.24
N TYR A 78 11.12 -10.51 4.44
CA TYR A 78 9.78 -11.03 4.15
C TYR A 78 9.86 -12.39 3.46
N ASP A 79 10.65 -12.50 2.39
CA ASP A 79 10.80 -13.72 1.60
C ASP A 79 11.39 -14.86 2.44
N SER A 80 12.40 -14.57 3.27
CA SER A 80 13.06 -15.55 4.15
C SER A 80 12.41 -15.75 5.52
N CYS A 81 11.37 -14.97 5.85
CA CYS A 81 10.77 -14.93 7.19
C CYS A 81 11.78 -14.64 8.33
N THR A 82 12.73 -13.74 8.07
CA THR A 82 13.72 -13.29 9.05
C THR A 82 13.22 -12.04 9.78
N ASN A 83 13.47 -11.96 11.09
CA ASN A 83 12.96 -10.89 11.97
C ASN A 83 14.07 -10.14 12.73
N SER A 84 15.34 -10.31 12.35
CA SER A 84 16.49 -9.77 13.09
C SER A 84 16.63 -8.25 13.02
N THR A 85 16.19 -7.63 11.93
CA THR A 85 16.31 -6.18 11.70
C THR A 85 15.00 -5.59 11.16
N PRO A 86 13.92 -5.56 11.96
CA PRO A 86 12.66 -4.98 11.54
C PRO A 86 12.81 -3.47 11.35
N ILE A 87 12.10 -2.92 10.35
CA ILE A 87 11.97 -1.48 10.13
C ILE A 87 11.11 -0.86 11.23
N ALA A 88 10.04 -1.56 11.61
CA ALA A 88 9.15 -1.18 12.71
C ALA A 88 8.58 -2.43 13.38
N THR A 89 8.23 -2.31 14.66
CA THR A 89 7.63 -3.38 15.47
C THR A 89 6.38 -2.86 16.15
N HIS A 90 5.30 -3.63 16.07
CA HIS A 90 4.03 -3.34 16.73
C HIS A 90 3.50 -4.57 17.45
N THR A 91 2.94 -4.37 18.64
CA THR A 91 2.59 -5.47 19.57
C THR A 91 1.30 -5.21 20.34
N SER A 92 0.50 -4.21 19.95
CA SER A 92 -0.66 -3.78 20.77
C SER A 92 -1.86 -4.71 20.65
N GLY A 93 -1.97 -5.46 19.56
CA GLY A 93 -3.15 -6.25 19.21
C GLY A 93 -4.23 -5.48 18.43
N ASP A 94 -4.10 -4.15 18.30
CA ASP A 94 -4.90 -3.30 17.40
C ASP A 94 -4.00 -2.25 16.74
N ASP A 95 -3.06 -2.70 15.90
CA ASP A 95 -2.04 -1.82 15.32
C ASP A 95 -2.54 -1.16 14.04
N LYS A 96 -2.52 0.19 14.01
CA LYS A 96 -2.97 1.00 12.87
C LYS A 96 -1.80 1.70 12.20
N ILE A 97 -1.50 1.29 10.98
CA ILE A 97 -0.34 1.76 10.22
C ILE A 97 -0.81 2.56 9.01
N VAL A 98 -0.56 3.88 9.04
CA VAL A 98 -0.87 4.76 7.91
C VAL A 98 0.12 4.54 6.75
N ILE A 99 -0.40 4.48 5.54
CA ILE A 99 0.39 4.41 4.30
C ILE A 99 0.87 5.81 3.95
N LYS A 100 2.17 6.06 4.13
CA LYS A 100 2.77 7.40 3.93
C LYS A 100 3.36 7.61 2.54
N SER A 101 3.62 6.54 1.79
CA SER A 101 4.28 6.62 0.48
C SER A 101 3.82 5.50 -0.46
N PRO A 102 3.91 5.71 -1.79
CA PRO A 102 3.76 4.64 -2.77
C PRO A 102 4.87 3.59 -2.66
N GLY A 103 4.61 2.40 -3.18
CA GLY A 103 5.57 1.29 -3.21
C GLY A 103 5.07 0.03 -2.52
N HIS A 104 5.97 -0.94 -2.38
CA HIS A 104 5.72 -2.16 -1.63
C HIS A 104 6.03 -1.97 -0.15
N ARG A 105 5.18 -2.52 0.72
CA ARG A 105 5.40 -2.63 2.16
C ARG A 105 5.18 -4.07 2.58
N PHE A 106 6.09 -4.60 3.37
CA PHE A 106 6.10 -6.01 3.77
C PHE A 106 5.97 -6.13 5.27
N PHE A 107 5.03 -6.95 5.70
CA PHE A 107 4.73 -7.21 7.10
C PHE A 107 4.79 -8.71 7.38
N ILE A 108 5.35 -9.09 8.52
CA ILE A 108 5.41 -10.48 8.99
C ILE A 108 5.05 -10.55 10.47
N CYS A 109 4.58 -11.72 10.93
CA CYS A 109 4.63 -12.03 12.35
C CYS A 109 6.00 -12.63 12.68
N GLY A 110 6.68 -12.04 13.65
CA GLY A 110 8.01 -12.46 14.08
C GLY A 110 8.02 -13.60 15.09
N VAL A 111 6.87 -14.09 15.55
CA VAL A 111 6.81 -15.26 16.44
C VAL A 111 7.30 -16.50 15.68
N PRO A 112 8.18 -17.34 16.27
CA PRO A 112 8.77 -18.48 15.59
C PRO A 112 7.72 -19.36 14.89
N GLY A 113 7.97 -19.64 13.60
CA GLY A 113 7.07 -20.46 12.76
C GLY A 113 5.88 -19.73 12.14
N HIS A 114 5.44 -18.59 12.68
CA HIS A 114 4.20 -17.93 12.22
C HIS A 114 4.30 -17.38 10.79
N CYS A 115 5.39 -16.67 10.47
CA CYS A 115 5.61 -16.17 9.11
C CYS A 115 5.69 -17.32 8.08
N ALA A 116 6.41 -18.40 8.43
CA ALA A 116 6.55 -19.59 7.57
C ALA A 116 5.21 -20.32 7.37
N ALA A 117 4.32 -20.28 8.37
CA ALA A 117 2.95 -20.77 8.29
C ALA A 117 2.02 -19.86 7.46
N GLY A 118 2.53 -18.75 6.91
CA GLY A 118 1.80 -17.87 6.00
C GLY A 118 1.33 -16.56 6.62
N GLN A 119 1.64 -16.26 7.89
CA GLN A 119 1.28 -14.99 8.54
C GLN A 119 2.23 -13.86 8.10
N LYS A 120 2.09 -13.46 6.83
CA LYS A 120 2.88 -12.46 6.14
C LYS A 120 2.03 -11.72 5.10
N LEU A 121 2.21 -10.41 4.97
CA LEU A 121 1.43 -9.53 4.10
C LEU A 121 2.35 -8.66 3.24
N ASN A 122 2.10 -8.60 1.93
CA ASN A 122 2.77 -7.67 1.01
C ASN A 122 1.71 -6.73 0.44
N ILE A 123 1.80 -5.44 0.76
CA ILE A 123 0.91 -4.41 0.23
C ILE A 123 1.62 -3.67 -0.91
N ARG A 124 0.89 -3.44 -2.01
CA ARG A 124 1.35 -2.61 -3.13
C ARG A 124 0.51 -1.35 -3.23
N VAL A 125 1.17 -0.20 -3.10
CA VAL A 125 0.57 1.12 -3.24
C VAL A 125 1.04 1.73 -4.55
N LEU A 126 0.12 1.99 -5.47
CA LEU A 126 0.47 2.53 -6.78
C LEU A 126 0.93 3.98 -6.65
N LYS A 127 1.97 4.35 -7.42
CA LYS A 127 2.34 5.75 -7.60
C LYS A 127 1.23 6.39 -8.42
N THR A 128 0.59 7.42 -7.90
CA THR A 128 -0.36 8.20 -8.70
C THR A 128 0.44 8.94 -9.77
N THR A 129 0.43 8.41 -10.99
CA THR A 129 0.76 9.22 -12.16
C THR A 129 -0.44 10.12 -12.34
N ARG A 130 -0.30 11.42 -12.05
CA ARG A 130 -1.28 12.39 -12.52
C ARG A 130 -1.29 12.27 -14.04
N SER A 131 -2.27 11.55 -14.58
CA SER A 131 -2.57 11.60 -16.00
C SER A 131 -3.05 13.01 -16.28
N SER A 132 -2.11 13.90 -16.60
CA SER A 132 -2.37 15.13 -17.32
C SER A 132 -2.50 14.85 -18.82
N ASP A 133 -2.96 13.66 -19.20
CA ASP A 133 -3.46 13.43 -20.55
C ASP A 133 -4.93 13.82 -20.54
N ALA A 134 -5.16 15.11 -20.77
CA ALA A 134 -6.41 15.51 -21.38
C ALA A 134 -6.53 14.73 -22.70
N PRO A 135 -7.69 14.11 -23.02
CA PRO A 135 -7.87 13.55 -24.35
C PRO A 135 -7.73 14.70 -25.36
N SER A 136 -6.62 14.69 -26.12
CA SER A 136 -6.48 15.57 -27.26
C SER A 136 -7.63 15.28 -28.22
N PRO A 137 -8.35 16.29 -28.75
CA PRO A 137 -9.45 16.04 -29.68
C PRO A 137 -8.90 15.27 -30.89
N SER A 138 -9.45 14.08 -31.12
CA SER A 138 -9.09 13.23 -32.26
C SER A 138 -9.29 13.99 -33.57
N PRO A 139 -8.33 13.97 -34.51
CA PRO A 139 -8.60 14.44 -35.86
C PRO A 139 -9.67 13.55 -36.52
N ALA A 140 -10.58 14.20 -37.25
CA ALA A 140 -11.71 13.59 -37.94
C ALA A 140 -11.26 12.54 -38.99
N PRO A 141 -12.08 11.52 -39.29
CA PRO A 141 -11.72 10.44 -40.21
C PRO A 141 -11.79 10.91 -41.67
N ALA A 142 -10.66 10.80 -42.40
CA ALA A 142 -10.67 10.85 -43.86
C ALA A 142 -11.07 9.48 -44.42
N ALA A 143 -12.09 9.47 -45.26
CA ALA A 143 -12.67 8.29 -45.87
C ALA A 143 -11.71 7.59 -46.87
N ALA A 144 -11.70 6.26 -46.73
CA ALA A 144 -11.26 5.17 -47.60
C ALA A 144 -10.67 5.45 -48.99
N ARG A 145 -9.59 4.74 -49.31
CA ARG A 145 -9.47 4.00 -50.57
C ARG A 145 -8.98 2.57 -50.35
N SER A 146 -9.82 1.66 -50.83
CA SER A 146 -9.64 0.21 -50.92
C SER A 146 -8.61 -0.13 -51.99
N GLY A 147 -7.77 -1.14 -51.72
CA GLY A 147 -6.83 -1.73 -52.66
C GLY A 147 -6.47 -3.15 -52.18
N SER A 148 -6.84 -4.13 -52.99
CA SER A 148 -7.06 -5.54 -52.67
C SER A 148 -5.84 -6.44 -52.97
N SER A 149 -5.84 -7.62 -52.32
CA SER A 149 -5.25 -8.91 -52.74
C SER A 149 -3.73 -9.10 -52.57
N ALA A 150 -3.16 -10.29 -52.32
CA ALA A 150 -3.54 -11.62 -51.83
C ALA A 150 -2.25 -12.49 -51.85
N ALA A 151 -2.21 -13.56 -51.03
CA ALA A 151 -1.31 -14.74 -51.10
C ALA A 151 0.18 -14.53 -50.70
N SER A 152 0.95 -15.43 -50.08
CA SER A 152 0.81 -16.80 -49.52
C SER A 152 2.12 -17.16 -48.76
N PRO A 153 2.29 -18.34 -48.12
CA PRO A 153 3.23 -18.55 -46.99
C PRO A 153 4.57 -19.27 -47.31
N SER A 154 5.59 -18.99 -46.46
CA SER A 154 6.72 -19.84 -45.94
C SER A 154 7.60 -20.69 -46.90
N PRO A 155 8.69 -21.37 -46.46
CA PRO A 155 9.65 -21.17 -45.36
C PRO A 155 11.13 -21.29 -45.83
N SER A 156 12.12 -21.05 -44.96
CA SER A 156 13.51 -21.57 -45.07
C SER A 156 14.18 -21.45 -43.70
N THR A 157 14.23 -22.55 -42.93
CA THR A 157 15.36 -23.48 -42.73
C THR A 157 16.41 -23.03 -41.71
N GLU A 158 16.47 -23.86 -40.65
CA GLU A 158 17.46 -24.08 -39.59
C GLU A 158 18.91 -24.21 -40.11
N PRO A 159 19.96 -24.18 -39.25
CA PRO A 159 20.25 -25.33 -38.38
C PRO A 159 20.76 -25.03 -36.96
N SER A 160 20.25 -25.84 -36.02
CA SER A 160 20.96 -26.67 -35.04
C SER A 160 22.16 -26.14 -34.24
N GLY A 161 22.03 -26.27 -32.92
CA GLY A 161 23.13 -26.30 -31.95
C GLY A 161 22.61 -26.79 -30.59
N ALA A 162 22.56 -28.10 -30.42
CA ALA A 162 22.01 -28.81 -29.26
C ALA A 162 22.94 -28.84 -28.03
N SER A 163 22.36 -29.29 -26.91
CA SER A 163 22.98 -30.08 -25.82
C SER A 163 23.83 -29.29 -24.80
N ALA A 164 23.81 -29.52 -23.49
CA ALA A 164 23.15 -30.51 -22.63
C ALA A 164 23.09 -29.95 -21.18
N SER A 165 22.22 -30.51 -20.34
CA SER A 165 22.27 -30.38 -18.87
C SER A 165 23.16 -31.49 -18.25
N PRO A 166 23.22 -31.63 -16.90
CA PRO A 166 24.27 -31.21 -15.96
C PRO A 166 25.14 -32.39 -15.45
N PRO A 167 26.02 -32.21 -14.44
CA PRO A 167 25.63 -32.69 -13.09
C PRO A 167 26.24 -31.96 -11.85
N ALA A 168 25.50 -32.10 -10.74
CA ALA A 168 25.83 -32.34 -9.31
C ALA A 168 27.15 -31.92 -8.59
N SER A 169 26.93 -31.27 -7.43
CA SER A 169 27.40 -31.57 -6.05
C SER A 169 28.86 -31.49 -5.60
N SER A 170 29.11 -30.68 -4.55
CA SER A 170 29.76 -31.05 -3.26
C SER A 170 29.84 -29.82 -2.33
N THR A 171 29.15 -29.77 -1.20
CA THR A 171 29.60 -30.10 0.19
C THR A 171 30.72 -29.22 0.74
N ASP A 172 30.43 -28.39 1.76
CA ASP A 172 31.18 -28.39 3.04
C ASP A 172 30.40 -27.63 4.14
N SER A 173 30.50 -28.08 5.39
CA SER A 173 29.82 -27.54 6.59
C SER A 173 30.82 -26.81 7.53
N PRO A 174 30.57 -26.56 8.84
CA PRO A 174 30.75 -25.26 9.50
C PRO A 174 31.99 -25.19 10.44
N PRO A 175 32.14 -24.11 11.25
CA PRO A 175 31.75 -24.27 12.65
C PRO A 175 31.13 -23.04 13.35
N ASP A 176 30.18 -23.37 14.23
CA ASP A 176 29.88 -22.97 15.62
C ASP A 176 30.32 -21.63 16.28
N ALA A 177 29.48 -21.26 17.27
CA ALA A 177 29.80 -20.63 18.55
C ALA A 177 29.48 -19.12 18.79
N THR A 178 28.29 -18.93 19.39
CA THR A 178 28.00 -18.27 20.68
C THR A 178 27.94 -16.74 20.89
N ALA A 179 26.87 -16.39 21.63
CA ALA A 179 26.75 -15.43 22.74
C ALA A 179 26.26 -13.98 22.44
N THR A 180 24.97 -13.78 22.76
CA THR A 180 24.45 -12.90 23.83
C THR A 180 25.22 -11.60 24.11
N THR A 181 24.56 -10.44 23.96
CA THR A 181 24.17 -9.52 25.06
C THR A 181 23.47 -8.26 24.49
N ALA A 182 22.31 -7.89 25.04
CA ALA A 182 21.75 -6.54 25.05
C ALA A 182 20.80 -6.44 26.27
N PRO A 183 20.38 -5.25 26.77
CA PRO A 183 20.85 -3.88 26.53
C PRO A 183 21.08 -3.06 27.84
N ALA A 184 21.55 -1.82 27.73
CA ALA A 184 21.37 -0.78 28.74
C ALA A 184 20.84 0.52 28.09
N PRO A 185 19.92 1.26 28.74
CA PRO A 185 19.27 2.44 28.18
C PRO A 185 20.06 3.72 28.47
N ASN A 186 20.10 4.65 27.52
CA ASN A 186 20.59 6.00 27.73
C ASN A 186 19.42 6.96 28.02
N ALA A 187 19.49 7.56 29.21
CA ALA A 187 18.68 8.71 29.59
C ALA A 187 19.31 9.99 29.04
N ASN A 188 18.48 10.87 28.47
CA ASN A 188 18.64 12.32 28.37
C ASN A 188 17.21 12.85 28.15
N GLY A 189 16.63 13.73 28.97
CA GLY A 189 17.21 14.94 29.53
C GLY A 189 16.45 16.12 28.93
N ALA A 190 15.57 16.71 29.73
CA ALA A 190 14.59 17.73 29.37
C ALA A 190 15.19 19.05 28.86
N GLY A 191 14.42 19.78 28.04
CA GLY A 191 14.81 21.11 27.55
C GLY A 191 13.72 21.87 26.78
N VAL A 192 12.80 22.46 27.54
CA VAL A 192 12.18 23.80 27.39
C VAL A 192 11.49 24.28 26.09
N SER A 193 10.21 24.68 26.27
CA SER A 193 9.69 26.05 26.13
C SER A 193 8.62 26.37 25.06
N ALA A 194 7.58 27.03 25.59
CA ALA A 194 6.73 28.05 24.98
C ALA A 194 5.73 27.64 23.89
N SER A 195 4.55 27.24 24.38
CA SER A 195 3.28 27.37 23.66
C SER A 195 2.81 28.83 23.72
N ASN A 196 2.67 29.47 22.56
CA ASN A 196 1.55 30.38 22.22
C ASN A 196 1.75 31.04 20.85
N CYS A 197 0.82 30.79 19.92
CA CYS A 197 0.33 31.79 18.98
C CYS A 197 -1.10 31.43 18.57
N ARG A 198 -2.07 32.19 19.12
CA ARG A 198 -3.44 32.27 18.63
C ARG A 198 -3.46 33.01 17.29
N ALA A 199 -4.13 32.46 16.30
CA ALA A 199 -4.88 33.16 15.26
C ALA A 199 -5.78 32.09 14.61
N VAL A 200 -7.04 31.92 15.02
CA VAL A 200 -8.23 32.60 14.48
C VAL A 200 -8.10 32.87 12.98
N VAL A 201 -8.64 31.98 12.14
CA VAL A 201 -9.69 32.22 11.12
C VAL A 201 -9.95 30.86 10.44
N GLY A 202 -11.20 30.38 10.47
CA GLY A 202 -11.59 29.17 9.73
C GLY A 202 -12.77 28.38 10.30
N ALA A 203 -13.75 29.06 10.90
CA ALA A 203 -15.04 28.47 11.15
C ALA A 203 -15.74 28.21 9.82
N MET A 204 -15.93 26.93 9.48
CA MET A 204 -17.05 26.31 8.73
C MET A 204 -16.59 24.99 8.08
N ALA A 205 -16.47 23.96 8.91
CA ALA A 205 -16.43 22.56 8.44
C ALA A 205 -16.99 21.55 9.47
N LEU A 206 -17.27 21.99 10.71
CA LEU A 206 -18.03 21.20 11.70
C LEU A 206 -19.52 21.53 11.62
N ALA A 207 -20.20 21.06 10.58
CA ALA A 207 -21.67 20.99 10.57
C ALA A 207 -22.24 19.90 9.66
N ALA A 208 -21.45 19.29 8.77
CA ALA A 208 -21.98 18.37 7.76
C ALA A 208 -21.75 16.86 8.03
N VAL A 209 -21.05 16.48 9.11
CA VAL A 209 -20.81 15.04 9.42
C VAL A 209 -21.51 14.54 10.70
N ALA A 210 -22.21 15.41 11.44
CA ALA A 210 -22.92 15.01 12.65
C ALA A 210 -24.37 14.55 12.41
N SER A 211 -24.92 14.64 11.19
CA SER A 211 -26.34 14.29 10.92
C SER A 211 -26.56 12.91 10.29
N MET A 212 -25.52 12.08 10.10
CA MET A 212 -25.69 10.71 9.55
C MET A 212 -25.43 9.58 10.56
N ALA A 213 -25.25 9.90 11.85
CA ALA A 213 -25.02 8.89 12.89
C ALA A 213 -26.22 8.62 13.81
N MET A 214 -27.44 9.01 13.43
CA MET A 214 -28.67 8.74 14.23
C MET A 214 -29.77 8.00 13.48
N LEU A 215 -29.45 7.33 12.37
CA LEU A 215 -30.39 6.42 11.70
C LEU A 215 -29.63 5.15 11.32
N HIS A 216 -29.50 4.26 12.30
CA HIS A 216 -29.77 2.80 12.25
C HIS A 216 -29.55 2.23 13.65
#